data_AF-A0A4U1AD89-F1
#
_entry.id   AF-A0A4U1AD89-F1
#
_cell.length_a   1.000
_cell.length_b   1.000
_cell.length_c   1.000
_cell.angle_alpha   90.00
_cell.angle_beta   90.00
_cell.angle_gamma   90.00
#
_symmetry.space_group_name_H-M   'P 1'
#
loop_
_entity.id
_entity.type
_entity.pdbx_description
1 polymer ?
#
loop_
_entity_poly.entity_id
_entity_poly.type
_entity_poly.pdbx_seq_one_letter_code
_entity_poly.pdbx_strand_id
1 'polypeptide(L)' 'MAQKTIIHKGYHGSIKVDTSDYSLFGKILFIDEEIPYSGQTFTELEENFRHAVEKHIQDCREKGIDPPF' A
#
# COMPACT_ATOMS: atom_id res chain seq x y z
N MET A 1 -6.11 -0.44 20.13
CA MET A 1 -6.16 -1.74 19.44
C MET A 1 -5.16 -1.68 18.29
N ALA A 2 -4.29 -2.67 18.11
CA ALA A 2 -3.35 -2.67 17.00
C ALA A 2 -4.10 -2.95 15.69
N GLN A 3 -3.99 -2.04 14.72
CA GLN A 3 -4.51 -2.28 13.37
C GLN A 3 -3.58 -3.25 12.67
N LYS A 4 -4.11 -4.32 12.05
CA LYS A 4 -3.32 -5.19 11.20
C LYS A 4 -2.92 -4.44 9.93
N THR A 5 -1.64 -4.45 9.62
CA THR A 5 -1.05 -3.85 8.41
C THR A 5 -0.27 -4.90 7.63
N ILE A 6 -0.13 -4.68 6.33
CA ILE A 6 0.86 -5.35 5.48
C ILE A 6 2.14 -4.52 5.46
N ILE A 7 3.29 -5.16 5.32
CA ILE A 7 4.60 -4.49 5.38
C ILE A 7 5.46 -4.94 4.19
N HIS A 8 6.05 -4.00 3.48
CA HIS A 8 7.01 -4.26 2.40
C HIS A 8 8.04 -3.14 2.35
N LYS A 9 9.33 -3.48 2.42
CA LYS A 9 10.45 -2.50 2.41
C LYS A 9 10.29 -1.36 3.44
N GLY A 10 9.77 -1.65 4.63
CA GLY A 10 9.52 -0.62 5.66
C GLY A 10 8.24 0.18 5.49
N TYR A 11 7.62 0.16 4.31
CA TYR A 11 6.30 0.75 4.08
C TYR A 11 5.21 -0.09 4.75
N HIS A 12 4.22 0.59 5.29
CA HIS A 12 3.07 -0.02 5.95
C HIS A 12 1.81 0.23 5.13
N GLY A 13 1.05 -0.82 4.86
CA GLY A 13 -0.22 -0.74 4.14
C GLY A 13 -1.40 -1.00 5.07
N SER A 14 -2.44 -0.18 4.96
CA SER A 14 -3.73 -0.45 5.60
C SER A 14 -4.49 -1.58 4.89
N ILE A 15 -5.38 -2.24 5.63
CA ILE A 15 -6.30 -3.25 5.10
C ILE A 15 -7.70 -2.88 5.56
N LYS A 16 -8.62 -2.76 4.61
CA LYS A 16 -10.05 -2.55 4.83
C LYS A 16 -10.84 -3.51 3.94
N VAL A 17 -12.03 -3.87 4.41
CA VAL A 17 -12.99 -4.71 3.68
C VAL A 17 -14.17 -3.81 3.31
N ASP A 18 -14.60 -3.88 2.06
CA ASP A 18 -15.91 -3.37 1.65
C ASP A 18 -16.95 -4.46 1.96
N THR A 19 -17.93 -4.16 2.81
CA THR A 19 -18.94 -5.15 3.22
C THR A 19 -20.05 -5.33 2.18
N SER A 20 -20.08 -4.53 1.12
CA SER A 20 -21.08 -4.64 0.06
C SER A 20 -20.72 -5.71 -0.97
N ASP A 21 -19.43 -5.86 -1.29
CA ASP A 21 -18.93 -6.81 -2.30
C ASP A 21 -17.76 -7.68 -1.80
N TYR A 22 -17.35 -7.52 -0.54
CA TYR A 22 -16.23 -8.21 0.10
C TYR A 22 -14.85 -7.94 -0.54
N SER A 23 -14.74 -6.90 -1.37
CA SER A 23 -13.46 -6.45 -1.89
C SER A 23 -12.56 -5.90 -0.77
N LEU A 24 -11.25 -6.03 -0.96
CA LEU A 24 -10.24 -5.49 -0.06
C LEU A 24 -9.63 -4.23 -0.65
N PHE A 25 -9.40 -3.24 0.20
CA PHE A 25 -8.74 -2.01 -0.20
C PHE A 25 -7.84 -1.46 0.90
N GLY A 26 -6.88 -0.64 0.50
CA GLY A 26 -5.92 -0.04 1.40
C GLY A 26 -5.21 1.14 0.76
N LYS A 27 -4.36 1.74 1.57
CA LYS A 27 -3.39 2.75 1.15
C LYS A 27 -2.10 2.63 1.95
N ILE A 28 -1.02 3.11 1.35
CA ILE A 28 0.27 3.25 2.03
C ILE A 28 0.11 4.27 3.17
N LEU A 29 0.64 3.93 4.33
CA LEU A 29 0.59 4.71 5.56
C LEU A 29 1.93 5.41 5.80
N PHE A 30 1.87 6.50 6.56
CA PHE A 30 3.05 7.25 7.03
C PHE A 30 3.89 7.88 5.90
N ILE A 31 3.24 8.20 4.78
CA ILE A 31 3.78 9.02 3.69
C ILE A 31 2.78 10.15 3.39
N ASP A 32 3.24 11.22 2.75
CA ASP A 32 2.38 12.36 2.38
C ASP A 32 1.46 12.04 1.18
N GLU A 33 1.89 11.15 0.29
CA GLU A 33 1.13 10.77 -0.90
C GLU A 33 0.01 9.78 -0.56
N GLU A 34 -1.20 10.02 -1.10
CA GLU A 34 -2.28 9.04 -1.01
C GLU A 34 -2.13 8.02 -2.14
N ILE A 35 -1.56 6.86 -1.80
CA ILE A 35 -1.32 5.77 -2.76
C ILE A 35 -2.25 4.60 -2.43
N PRO A 36 -3.41 4.48 -3.12
CA PRO A 36 -4.37 3.41 -2.90
C PRO A 36 -3.98 2.12 -3.64
N TYR A 37 -4.46 1.00 -3.13
CA TYR A 37 -4.41 -0.31 -3.78
C TYR A 37 -5.63 -1.14 -3.33
N SER A 38 -5.99 -2.16 -4.11
CA SER A 38 -7.14 -3.02 -3.84
C SER A 38 -6.90 -4.44 -4.34
N GLY A 39 -7.77 -5.38 -3.96
CA GLY A 39 -7.74 -6.76 -4.45
C GLY A 39 -9.02 -7.50 -4.06
N GLN A 40 -9.39 -8.52 -4.81
CA GLN A 40 -10.53 -9.40 -4.48
C GLN A 40 -10.14 -10.47 -3.47
N THR A 41 -8.85 -10.78 -3.37
CA THR A 41 -8.27 -11.68 -2.37
C THR A 41 -7.18 -10.98 -1.60
N PHE A 42 -6.81 -11.51 -0.43
CA PHE A 42 -5.68 -10.98 0.33
C PHE A 42 -4.37 -11.06 -0.45
N THR A 43 -4.18 -12.12 -1.25
CA THR A 43 -3.00 -12.27 -2.13
C THR A 43 -2.92 -11.14 -3.14
N GLU A 44 -4.03 -10.86 -3.85
CA GLU A 44 -4.08 -9.75 -4.82
C GLU A 44 -3.84 -8.39 -4.14
N LEU A 45 -4.42 -8.18 -2.95
CA LEU A 45 -4.21 -6.96 -2.17
C LEU A 45 -2.71 -6.78 -1.82
N GLU A 46 -2.06 -7.85 -1.37
CA GLU A 46 -0.64 -7.83 -1.00
C GLU A 46 0.25 -7.57 -2.23
N GLU A 47 -0.02 -8.23 -3.35
CA GLU A 47 0.71 -8.00 -4.61
C GLU A 47 0.55 -6.57 -5.11
N ASN A 48 -0.68 -6.04 -5.09
CA ASN A 48 -0.95 -4.65 -5.50
C ASN A 48 -0.33 -3.63 -4.54
N PHE A 49 -0.27 -3.93 -3.24
CA PHE A 49 0.48 -3.12 -2.28
C PHE A 49 1.98 -3.11 -2.59
N ARG A 50 2.58 -4.28 -2.86
CA ARG A 50 4.02 -4.37 -3.22
C ARG A 50 4.30 -3.57 -4.49
N HIS A 51 3.47 -3.72 -5.52
CA HIS A 51 3.59 -2.93 -6.75
C HIS A 51 3.47 -1.43 -6.50
N ALA A 52 2.51 -1.01 -5.66
CA ALA A 52 2.36 0.40 -5.29
C ALA A 52 3.60 0.96 -4.57
N VAL A 53 4.21 0.18 -3.68
CA VAL A 53 5.46 0.55 -2.99
C VAL A 53 6.63 0.64 -3.96
N GLU A 54 6.84 -0.36 -4.82
CA GLU A 54 7.93 -0.32 -5.81
C GLU A 54 7.79 0.87 -6.75
N LYS A 55 6.56 1.14 -7.20
CA LYS A 55 6.25 2.30 -8.04
C LYS A 55 6.55 3.61 -7.31
N HIS A 56 6.15 3.76 -6.05
CA HIS A 56 6.45 4.96 -5.27
C HIS A 56 7.96 5.20 -5.13
N ILE A 57 8.73 4.16 -4.78
CA ILE A 57 10.19 4.23 -4.68
C ILE A 57 10.81 4.65 -6.02
N GLN A 58 10.31 4.11 -7.14
CA GLN A 58 10.76 4.46 -8.47
C GLN A 58 10.43 5.93 -8.80
N ASP A 59 9.20 6.36 -8.54
CA ASP A 59 8.75 7.75 -8.75
C ASP A 59 9.58 8.75 -7.92
N CYS A 60 9.94 8.40 -6.67
CA CYS A 60 10.84 9.21 -5.84
C CYS A 60 12.21 9.38 -6.50
N ARG A 61 12.82 8.26 -6.93
CA ARG A 61 14.14 8.26 -7.57
C ARG A 61 14.16 9.07 -8.87
N GLU A 62 13.12 8.95 -9.69
CA GLU A 62 12.98 9.71 -10.93
C GLU A 62 12.85 11.22 -10.69
N LYS A 63 12.23 11.61 -9.57
CA LYS A 63 12.14 13.01 -9.12
C LYS A 63 13.41 13.50 -8.42
N GLY A 64 14.41 12.64 -8.21
CA GLY A 64 15.62 12.96 -7.42
C GLY A 64 15.34 13.15 -5.92
N ILE A 65 14.26 12.55 -5.41
CA ILE A 65 13.84 12.59 -4.02
C ILE A 65 14.22 11.24 -3.36
N ASP A 66 14.69 11.29 -2.12
CA ASP A 66 14.94 10.08 -1.34
C ASP A 66 13.61 9.45 -0.87
N PRO A 67 13.37 8.15 -1.09
CA PRO A 67 12.16 7.49 -0.60
C PRO A 67 12.10 7.56 0.93
N PRO A 68 10.92 7.76 1.53
CA PRO A 68 10.79 7.92 2.98
C PRO A 68 11.18 6.70 3.82
N PHE A 69 11.24 5.50 3.22
CA PHE A 69 11.69 4.25 3.84
C PHE A 69 12.51 3.40 2.86
#